data_AF-A0A4Q0GS70-F1
#
_entry.id   AF-A0A4Q0GS70-F1
#
_cell.length_a   1.000
_cell.length_b   1.000
_cell.length_c   1.000
_cell.angle_alpha   90.00
_cell.angle_beta   90.00
_cell.angle_gamma   90.00
#
_symmetry.space_group_name_H-M   'P 1'
#
loop_
_entity.id
_entity.type
_entity.pdbx_description
1 polymer ?
#
loop_
_entity_poly.entity_id
_entity_poly.type
_entity_poly.pdbx_seq_one_letter_code
_entity_poly.pdbx_strand_id
1 'polypeptide(L)'
;MPIRRADALSDPVTFAVGDDESLSSIVGRLATETRSLATAEVAVYKAKFGETATAYKSAAMFFAIAGVLALAALIALLVGAILTVATLVGPGWATAIVVVAVLVMAGILAMIGKSKLQTKSEPVS
;
A
#
# COMPACT_ATOMS: atom_id res chain seq x y z
N MET A 1 -17.38 -1.05 69.93
CA MET A 1 -17.34 -2.02 68.81
C MET A 1 -15.92 -2.00 68.24
N PRO A 2 -15.00 -2.88 68.67
CA PRO A 2 -13.61 -2.83 68.25
C PRO A 2 -13.43 -3.55 66.89
N ILE A 3 -12.63 -2.94 66.03
CA ILE A 3 -12.37 -3.35 64.65
C ILE A 3 -11.32 -4.47 64.68
N ARG A 4 -11.76 -5.72 64.55
CA ARG A 4 -10.89 -6.90 64.41
C ARG A 4 -10.44 -7.00 62.94
N ARG A 5 -9.31 -6.37 62.61
CA ARG A 5 -8.75 -6.32 61.25
C ARG A 5 -7.22 -6.45 61.27
N ALA A 6 -6.68 -7.28 62.16
CA ALA A 6 -5.24 -7.57 62.26
C ALA A 6 -4.87 -8.95 61.69
N ASP A 7 -5.86 -9.72 61.28
CA ASP A 7 -5.80 -11.16 61.02
C ASP A 7 -5.94 -11.50 59.52
N ALA A 8 -6.12 -10.48 58.67
CA ALA A 8 -6.27 -10.63 57.22
C ALA A 8 -4.99 -10.39 56.41
N LEU A 9 -3.86 -10.08 57.06
CA LEU A 9 -2.56 -9.80 56.40
C LEU A 9 -1.47 -10.84 56.70
N SER A 10 -1.87 -11.99 57.26
CA SER A 10 -0.97 -13.08 57.65
C SER A 10 -1.20 -14.36 56.86
N ASP A 11 -1.84 -14.26 55.68
CA ASP A 11 -1.70 -15.29 54.67
C ASP A 11 -0.38 -15.01 53.94
N PRO A 12 0.72 -15.73 54.25
CA PRO A 12 1.82 -15.78 53.30
C PRO A 12 1.20 -16.31 52.00
N VAL A 13 1.30 -15.54 50.92
CA VAL A 13 1.06 -16.07 49.57
C VAL A 13 2.10 -17.17 49.38
N THR A 14 1.72 -18.37 49.81
CA THR A 14 2.57 -19.53 49.82
C THR A 14 2.42 -20.09 48.43
N PHE A 15 3.29 -19.64 47.54
CA PHE A 15 3.54 -20.35 46.30
C PHE A 15 4.05 -21.72 46.73
N ALA A 16 3.16 -22.71 46.79
CA ALA A 16 3.54 -24.10 46.95
C ALA A 16 4.36 -24.46 45.72
N VAL A 17 5.67 -24.20 45.79
CA VAL A 17 6.65 -24.79 44.90
C VAL A 17 6.69 -26.26 45.30
N GLY A 18 5.74 -27.02 44.78
CA GLY A 18 5.89 -28.47 44.70
C GLY A 18 7.10 -28.72 43.81
N ASP A 19 8.01 -29.56 44.28
CA ASP A 19 9.28 -29.90 43.63
C ASP A 19 9.15 -30.59 42.25
N ASP A 20 7.97 -30.52 41.61
CA ASP A 20 7.70 -31.06 40.28
C ASP A 20 7.17 -30.03 39.27
N GLU A 21 6.77 -28.81 39.68
CA GLU A 21 6.53 -27.69 38.73
C GLU A 21 7.66 -26.68 38.83
N SER A 22 8.78 -27.09 38.26
CA SER A 22 10.04 -26.37 38.25
C SER A 22 9.90 -24.99 37.57
N LEU A 23 10.66 -23.98 38.03
CA LEU A 23 10.76 -22.66 37.39
C LEU A 23 11.03 -22.72 35.88
N SER A 24 11.67 -23.80 35.41
CA SER A 24 11.87 -24.11 33.99
C SER A 24 10.56 -24.32 33.23
N SER A 25 9.51 -24.85 33.87
CA SER A 25 8.19 -25.08 33.27
C SER A 25 7.41 -23.78 33.03
N ILE A 26 7.48 -22.81 33.95
CA ILE A 26 6.85 -21.49 33.82
C ILE A 26 7.54 -20.68 32.72
N VAL A 27 8.88 -20.66 32.72
CA VAL A 27 9.69 -20.01 31.66
C VAL A 27 9.45 -20.70 30.31
N GLY A 28 9.34 -22.03 30.29
CA GLY A 28 8.97 -22.80 29.10
C GLY A 28 7.59 -22.45 28.54
N ARG A 29 6.59 -22.24 29.41
CA ARG A 29 5.24 -21.78 29.01
C ARG A 29 5.26 -20.36 28.47
N LEU A 30 5.91 -19.41 29.13
CA LEU A 30 6.07 -18.02 28.66
C LEU A 30 6.81 -17.95 27.31
N ALA A 31 7.86 -18.73 27.13
CA ALA A 31 8.58 -18.84 25.85
C ALA A 31 7.68 -19.40 24.75
N THR A 32 6.85 -20.39 25.08
CA THR A 32 5.88 -21.00 24.15
C THR A 32 4.75 -20.03 23.79
N GLU A 33 4.21 -19.28 24.75
CA GLU A 33 3.18 -18.26 24.53
C GLU A 33 3.72 -17.07 23.73
N THR A 34 4.94 -16.60 24.02
CA THR A 34 5.59 -15.52 23.25
C THR A 34 5.83 -15.95 21.80
N ARG A 35 6.27 -17.20 21.57
CA ARG A 35 6.45 -17.75 20.23
C ARG A 35 5.12 -17.90 19.49
N SER A 36 4.06 -18.30 20.19
CA SER A 36 2.71 -18.38 19.65
C SER A 36 2.20 -17.00 19.23
N LEU A 37 2.36 -15.98 20.07
CA LEU A 37 1.97 -14.60 19.78
C LEU A 37 2.75 -14.02 18.59
N ALA A 38 4.06 -14.22 18.54
CA ALA A 38 4.89 -13.79 17.41
C ALA A 38 4.43 -14.45 16.10
N THR A 39 4.07 -15.74 16.13
CA THR A 39 3.55 -16.45 14.96
C THR A 39 2.18 -15.92 14.54
N ALA A 40 1.32 -15.56 15.49
CA ALA A 40 0.01 -14.96 15.22
C ALA A 40 0.13 -13.56 14.60
N GLU A 41 1.02 -12.71 15.11
CA GLU A 41 1.26 -11.39 14.51
C GLU A 41 1.79 -11.51 13.08
N VAL A 42 2.74 -12.42 12.84
CA VAL A 42 3.24 -12.68 11.48
C VAL A 42 2.12 -13.18 10.57
N ALA A 43 1.24 -14.05 11.05
CA ALA A 43 0.08 -14.52 10.28
C ALA A 43 -0.90 -13.39 9.96
N VAL A 44 -1.18 -12.50 10.91
CA VAL A 44 -2.04 -11.32 10.72
C VAL A 44 -1.43 -10.35 9.71
N TYR A 45 -0.13 -10.03 9.84
CA TYR A 45 0.58 -9.20 8.85
C TYR A 45 0.52 -9.84 7.47
N LYS A 46 0.82 -11.14 7.37
CA LYS A 46 0.80 -11.87 6.09
C LYS A 46 -0.59 -11.90 5.46
N ALA A 47 -1.66 -12.04 6.24
CA ALA A 47 -3.03 -11.98 5.74
C ALA A 47 -3.36 -10.59 5.19
N LYS A 48 -3.06 -9.52 5.94
CA LYS A 48 -3.29 -8.14 5.52
C LYS A 48 -2.50 -7.79 4.26
N PHE A 49 -1.24 -8.23 4.18
CA PHE A 49 -0.41 -8.08 2.97
C PHE A 49 -0.92 -8.93 1.82
N GLY A 50 -1.39 -10.15 2.04
CA GLY A 50 -1.89 -11.04 0.98
C GLY A 50 -3.19 -10.56 0.36
N GLU A 51 -4.12 -10.08 1.18
CA GLU A 51 -5.39 -9.50 0.73
C GLU A 51 -5.16 -8.22 -0.10
N THR A 52 -4.28 -7.34 0.41
CA THR A 52 -3.86 -6.14 -0.31
C THR A 52 -3.12 -6.51 -1.61
N ALA A 53 -2.12 -7.38 -1.55
CA ALA A 53 -1.33 -7.78 -2.72
C ALA A 53 -2.18 -8.40 -3.84
N THR A 54 -3.24 -9.14 -3.49
CA THR A 54 -4.14 -9.74 -4.47
C THR A 54 -4.97 -8.68 -5.20
N ALA A 55 -5.50 -7.70 -4.47
CA ALA A 55 -6.20 -6.56 -5.05
C ALA A 55 -5.28 -5.72 -5.96
N TYR A 56 -4.05 -5.44 -5.52
CA TYR A 56 -3.07 -4.72 -6.32
C TYR A 56 -2.65 -5.49 -7.57
N LYS A 57 -2.50 -6.81 -7.51
CA LYS A 57 -2.16 -7.65 -8.68
C LYS A 57 -3.27 -7.60 -9.73
N SER A 58 -4.53 -7.74 -9.31
CA SER A 58 -5.67 -7.66 -10.23
C SER A 58 -5.76 -6.26 -10.85
N ALA A 59 -5.67 -5.21 -10.03
CA ALA A 59 -5.67 -3.83 -10.51
C ALA A 59 -4.52 -3.58 -11.51
N ALA A 60 -3.31 -4.08 -11.25
CA ALA A 60 -2.17 -3.92 -12.15
C ALA A 60 -2.42 -4.53 -13.54
N MET A 61 -3.08 -5.69 -13.62
CA MET A 61 -3.44 -6.30 -14.91
C MET A 61 -4.44 -5.45 -15.69
N PHE A 62 -5.50 -4.98 -15.02
CA PHE A 62 -6.47 -4.10 -15.65
C PHE A 62 -5.85 -2.77 -16.09
N PHE A 63 -4.97 -2.18 -15.28
CA PHE A 63 -4.24 -0.97 -15.64
C PHE A 63 -3.28 -1.19 -16.81
N ALA A 64 -2.63 -2.36 -16.91
CA ALA A 64 -1.79 -2.68 -18.06
C ALA A 64 -2.62 -2.74 -19.35
N ILE A 65 -3.75 -3.45 -19.34
CA ILE A 65 -4.65 -3.54 -20.50
C ILE A 65 -5.22 -2.16 -20.84
N ALA A 66 -5.70 -1.41 -19.85
CA ALA A 66 -6.21 -0.06 -20.03
C ALA A 66 -5.15 0.88 -20.62
N GLY A 67 -3.89 0.78 -20.17
CA GLY A 67 -2.78 1.56 -20.70
C GLY A 67 -2.50 1.25 -22.17
N VAL A 68 -2.49 -0.03 -22.55
CA VAL A 68 -2.33 -0.45 -23.95
C VAL A 68 -3.49 0.03 -24.81
N LEU A 69 -4.73 -0.10 -24.34
CA LEU A 69 -5.93 0.37 -25.06
C LEU A 69 -5.95 1.90 -25.20
N ALA A 70 -5.58 2.63 -24.14
CA ALA A 70 -5.47 4.09 -24.19
C ALA A 70 -4.40 4.55 -25.17
N LEU A 71 -3.26 3.86 -25.23
CA LEU A 71 -2.21 4.13 -26.21
C LEU A 71 -2.69 3.85 -27.64
N ALA A 72 -3.35 2.71 -27.87
CA ALA A 72 -3.90 2.36 -29.18
C ALA A 72 -4.96 3.38 -29.64
N ALA A 73 -5.87 3.77 -28.74
CA ALA A 73 -6.88 4.79 -29.00
C ALA A 73 -6.24 6.16 -29.30
N LEU A 74 -5.20 6.55 -28.57
CA LEU A 74 -4.46 7.78 -28.83
C LEU A 74 -3.81 7.75 -30.23
N ILE A 75 -3.13 6.66 -30.60
CA ILE A 75 -2.53 6.52 -31.94
C ILE A 75 -3.62 6.62 -33.02
N ALA A 76 -4.73 5.90 -32.88
CA ALA A 76 -5.84 5.95 -33.83
C ALA A 76 -6.45 7.35 -33.93
N LEU A 77 -6.59 8.06 -32.81
CA LEU A 77 -7.05 9.45 -32.77
C LEU A 77 -6.10 10.39 -33.50
N LEU A 78 -4.78 10.24 -33.30
CA LEU A 78 -3.77 11.04 -34.01
C LEU A 78 -3.81 10.79 -35.51
N VAL A 79 -3.90 9.53 -35.94
CA VAL A 79 -4.05 9.18 -37.36
C VAL A 79 -5.33 9.78 -37.93
N GLY A 80 -6.46 9.65 -37.23
CA GLY A 80 -7.73 10.24 -37.64
C GLY A 80 -7.68 11.76 -37.76
N ALA A 81 -7.04 12.44 -36.80
CA ALA A 81 -6.84 13.88 -36.83
C ALA A 81 -5.98 14.29 -38.04
N ILE A 82 -4.88 13.59 -38.30
CA ILE A 82 -4.01 13.83 -39.46
C ILE A 82 -4.80 13.65 -40.75
N LEU A 83 -5.54 12.55 -40.91
CA LEU A 83 -6.32 12.30 -42.13
C LEU A 83 -7.41 13.35 -42.36
N THR A 84 -8.06 13.79 -41.28
CA THR A 84 -9.07 14.85 -41.34
C THR A 84 -8.46 16.17 -41.81
N VAL A 85 -7.37 16.60 -41.17
CA VAL A 85 -6.68 17.87 -41.49
C VAL A 85 -5.99 17.80 -42.87
N ALA A 86 -5.52 16.62 -43.27
CA ALA A 86 -4.87 16.40 -44.56
C ALA A 86 -5.79 16.75 -45.74
N THR A 87 -7.12 16.66 -45.58
CA THR A 87 -8.08 17.08 -46.62
C THR A 87 -8.05 18.58 -46.91
N LEU A 88 -7.55 19.41 -45.98
CA LEU A 88 -7.50 20.87 -46.12
C LEU A 88 -6.11 21.38 -46.53
N VAL A 89 -5.04 20.82 -45.96
CA VAL A 89 -3.66 21.38 -46.10
C VAL A 89 -2.65 20.39 -46.69
N GLY A 90 -3.10 19.18 -47.03
CA GLY A 90 -2.27 18.09 -47.52
C GLY A 90 -1.59 17.29 -46.39
N PRO A 91 -1.11 16.06 -46.68
CA PRO A 91 -0.67 15.12 -45.65
C PRO A 91 0.55 15.61 -44.84
N GLY A 92 1.53 16.24 -45.50
CA GLY A 92 2.77 16.67 -44.84
C GLY A 92 2.57 17.82 -43.85
N TRP A 93 1.71 18.79 -44.17
CA TRP A 93 1.41 19.89 -43.25
C TRP A 93 0.47 19.46 -42.14
N ALA A 94 -0.48 18.56 -42.42
CA ALA A 94 -1.36 18.00 -41.40
C ALA A 94 -0.59 17.24 -40.32
N THR A 95 0.38 16.40 -40.69
CA THR A 95 1.23 15.70 -39.72
C THR A 95 2.02 16.68 -38.85
N ALA A 96 2.65 17.69 -39.45
CA ALA A 96 3.41 18.70 -38.73
C ALA A 96 2.54 19.46 -37.71
N ILE A 97 1.35 19.92 -38.13
CA ILE A 97 0.42 20.65 -37.26
C ILE A 97 -0.02 19.79 -36.07
N VAL A 98 -0.45 18.54 -36.32
CA VAL A 98 -0.93 17.65 -35.26
C VAL A 98 0.20 17.31 -34.29
N VAL A 99 1.41 17.02 -34.78
CA VAL A 99 2.57 16.70 -33.93
C VAL A 99 2.92 17.89 -33.03
N VAL A 100 3.01 19.10 -33.58
CA VAL A 100 3.32 20.30 -32.79
C VAL A 100 2.25 20.55 -31.72
N ALA A 101 0.96 20.44 -32.08
CA ALA A 101 -0.14 20.60 -31.13
C ALA A 101 -0.07 19.60 -29.96
N VAL A 102 0.22 18.33 -30.27
CA VAL A 102 0.37 17.27 -29.25
C VAL A 102 1.59 17.50 -28.37
N LEU A 103 2.73 17.93 -28.93
CA LEU A 103 3.93 18.23 -28.15
C LEU A 103 3.71 19.39 -27.19
N VAL A 104 3.00 20.44 -27.61
CA VAL A 104 2.63 21.56 -26.73
C VAL A 104 1.75 21.06 -25.58
N MET A 105 0.72 20.27 -25.89
CA MET A 105 -0.16 19.69 -24.86
C MET A 105 0.60 18.77 -23.89
N ALA A 106 1.50 17.91 -24.40
CA ALA A 106 2.34 17.04 -23.60
C ALA A 106 3.28 17.84 -22.69
N GLY A 107 3.86 18.93 -23.20
CA GLY A 107 4.68 19.86 -22.41
C GLY A 107 3.91 20.48 -21.24
N ILE A 108 2.67 20.92 -21.47
CA ILE A 108 1.79 21.46 -20.43
C ILE A 108 1.49 20.39 -19.36
N LEU A 109 1.08 19.19 -19.78
CA LEU A 109 0.80 18.08 -18.85
C LEU A 109 2.04 17.69 -18.04
N ALA A 110 3.22 17.67 -18.66
CA ALA A 110 4.48 17.38 -17.98
C ALA A 110 4.81 18.43 -16.91
N MET A 111 4.59 19.72 -17.20
CA MET A 111 4.76 20.79 -16.21
C MET A 111 3.80 20.65 -15.03
N ILE A 112 2.52 20.38 -15.28
CA ILE A 112 1.51 20.16 -14.23
C ILE A 112 1.89 18.94 -13.37
N GLY A 113 2.32 17.85 -14.01
CA GLY A 113 2.79 16.65 -13.32
C GLY A 113 3.98 16.95 -12.41
N LYS A 114 4.99 17.67 -12.92
CA LYS A 114 6.15 18.10 -12.14
C LYS A 114 5.74 18.91 -10.91
N SER A 115 4.83 19.88 -11.06
CA SER A 115 4.36 20.71 -9.94
C SER A 115 3.68 19.89 -8.85
N LYS A 116 2.89 18.88 -9.21
CA LYS A 116 2.22 18.00 -8.23
C LYS A 116 3.21 17.14 -7.42
N LEU A 117 4.34 16.77 -8.01
CA LEU A 117 5.38 16.02 -7.30
C LEU A 117 6.17 16.90 -6.33
N GLN A 118 6.36 18.18 -6.65
CA GLN A 118 7.10 19.13 -5.81
C GLN A 118 6.32 19.57 -4.55
N THR A 119 4.98 19.59 -4.61
CA THR A 119 4.13 19.92 -3.45
C THR A 119 4.18 18.87 -2.33
N LYS A 120 4.55 17.62 -2.60
CA LYS A 120 4.50 16.53 -1.60
C LYS A 120 5.76 16.41 -0.72
N SER A 121 6.72 17.31 -0.87
CA SER A 121 8.01 17.29 -0.16
C SER A 121 8.16 18.37 0.90
N GLU A 122 7.08 19.01 1.36
CA GLU A 122 7.14 19.84 2.57
C GLU A 122 7.08 18.90 3.79
N PRO A 123 8.19 18.68 4.52
CA PRO A 123 8.13 17.93 5.76
C PRO A 123 7.26 18.72 6.73
N VAL A 124 6.15 18.13 7.15
CA VAL A 124 5.39 18.61 8.31
C VAL A 124 6.34 18.69 9.50
N SER A 125 6.72 19.91 9.88
CA SER A 125 7.36 20.21 11.17
C SER A 125 6.29 20.27 12.25
#